data_AF-T1BID6-F1
#
_entry.id   AF-T1BID6-F1
#
_cell.length_a   1.000
_cell.length_b   1.000
_cell.length_c   1.000
_cell.angle_alpha   90.00
_cell.angle_beta   90.00
_cell.angle_gamma   90.00
#
_symmetry.space_group_name_H-M   'P 1'
#
loop_
_entity.id
_entity.type
_entity.pdbx_description
1 polymer ?
#
loop_
_entity_poly.entity_id
_entity_poly.type
_entity_poly.pdbx_seq_one_letter_code
_entity_poly.pdbx_strand_id
1 'polypeptide(L)'
;DNPKPVVIKTSKYDPVFNQSYLEWARHYEVTIMPARPRKPRDKSLAEGGVLIVERQILARLRHSKFFSLYELNQAIVDLTEDLNSQR
;
A
#
# COMPACT_ATOMS: atom_id res chain seq x y z
N ASP A 1 -9.12 4.22 6.03
CA ASP A 1 -10.12 3.56 5.18
C ASP A 1 -9.60 2.19 4.71
N ASN A 2 -10.49 1.20 4.59
CA ASN A 2 -10.15 -0.17 4.14
C ASN A 2 -10.48 -0.34 2.65
N PRO A 3 -9.62 -0.98 1.84
CA PRO A 3 -9.90 -1.18 0.43
C PRO A 3 -11.11 -2.12 0.25
N LYS A 4 -12.14 -1.65 -0.48
CA LYS A 4 -13.35 -2.43 -0.81
C LYS A 4 -13.11 -3.79 -1.47
N PRO A 5 -12.07 -3.97 -2.32
CA PRO A 5 -11.74 -5.27 -2.87
C PRO A 5 -11.38 -6.33 -1.81
N VAL A 6 -10.91 -5.88 -0.63
CA VAL A 6 -10.48 -6.73 0.48
C VAL A 6 -11.56 -6.83 1.54
N VAL A 7 -12.09 -5.68 1.98
CA VAL A 7 -13.10 -5.59 3.03
C VAL A 7 -14.41 -5.11 2.43
N ILE A 8 -15.37 -6.02 2.33
CA ILE A 8 -16.72 -5.74 1.81
C ILE A 8 -17.53 -4.94 2.84
N LYS A 9 -17.44 -5.34 4.12
CA LYS A 9 -18.13 -4.65 5.22
C LYS A 9 -17.18 -4.46 6.39
N THR A 10 -17.00 -3.20 6.79
CA THR A 10 -16.23 -2.88 7.98
C THR A 10 -17.09 -3.05 9.22
N SER A 11 -16.58 -3.75 10.22
CA SER A 11 -17.23 -3.98 11.52
C SER A 11 -16.17 -4.14 12.58
N LYS A 12 -16.52 -3.77 13.82
CA LYS A 12 -15.61 -3.95 14.98
C LYS A 12 -15.51 -5.43 15.38
N TYR A 13 -16.57 -6.21 15.18
CA TYR A 13 -16.67 -7.58 15.67
C TYR A 13 -16.85 -8.61 14.56
N ASP A 14 -17.46 -8.22 13.43
CA ASP A 14 -17.78 -9.15 12.33
C ASP A 14 -17.49 -8.50 10.96
N PRO A 15 -16.19 -8.30 10.62
CA PRO A 15 -15.81 -7.77 9.32
C PRO A 15 -16.03 -8.82 8.22
N VAL A 16 -16.65 -8.40 7.11
CA VAL A 16 -16.86 -9.28 5.95
C VAL A 16 -15.76 -9.00 4.93
N PHE A 17 -14.98 -10.03 4.61
CA PHE A 17 -13.93 -9.97 3.61
C PHE A 17 -14.36 -10.61 2.31
N ASN A 18 -13.67 -10.25 1.23
CA ASN A 18 -13.80 -10.96 -0.03
C ASN A 18 -13.27 -12.40 0.11
N GLN A 19 -14.05 -13.38 -0.34
CA GLN A 19 -13.72 -14.80 -0.26
C GLN A 19 -12.37 -15.14 -0.91
N SER A 20 -12.10 -14.63 -2.12
CA SER A 20 -10.83 -14.90 -2.81
C SER A 20 -9.64 -14.33 -2.05
N TYR A 21 -9.83 -13.23 -1.33
CA TYR A 21 -8.78 -12.61 -0.52
C TYR A 21 -8.53 -13.38 0.79
N LEU A 22 -9.58 -13.99 1.36
CA LEU A 22 -9.44 -14.91 2.49
C LEU A 22 -8.73 -16.22 2.09
N GLU A 23 -9.03 -16.75 0.91
CA GLU A 23 -8.34 -17.94 0.38
C GLU A 23 -6.87 -17.67 0.12
N TRP A 24 -6.54 -16.52 -0.47
CA TRP A 24 -5.16 -16.05 -0.60
C TRP A 24 -4.48 -15.96 0.77
N ALA A 25 -5.13 -15.33 1.76
CA ALA A 25 -4.56 -15.18 3.09
C ALA A 25 -4.29 -16.53 3.78
N ARG A 26 -5.21 -17.49 3.62
CA ARG A 26 -5.03 -18.87 4.13
C ARG A 26 -3.89 -19.59 3.42
N HIS A 27 -3.77 -19.44 2.11
CA HIS A 27 -2.71 -20.09 1.32
C HIS A 27 -1.31 -19.61 1.74
N TYR A 28 -1.15 -18.32 2.01
CA TYR A 28 0.12 -17.73 2.45
C TYR A 28 0.28 -17.70 3.98
N GLU A 29 -0.63 -18.30 4.74
CA GLU A 29 -0.63 -18.32 6.21
C GLU A 29 -0.54 -16.90 6.84
N VAL A 30 -1.17 -15.91 6.21
CA VAL A 30 -1.21 -14.52 6.68
C VAL A 30 -2.56 -14.14 7.27
N THR A 31 -2.56 -13.22 8.24
CA THR A 31 -3.79 -12.70 8.85
C THR A 31 -4.12 -11.30 8.30
N ILE A 32 -5.36 -11.09 7.86
CA ILE A 32 -5.85 -9.78 7.44
C ILE A 32 -6.44 -9.06 8.65
N MET A 33 -5.85 -7.93 9.04
CA MET A 33 -6.37 -7.07 10.10
C MET A 33 -6.97 -5.79 9.51
N PRO A 34 -8.31 -5.64 9.48
CA PRO A 34 -8.95 -4.45 8.94
C PRO A 34 -8.78 -3.28 9.92
N ALA A 35 -8.54 -2.08 9.39
CA ALA A 35 -8.51 -0.88 10.22
C ALA A 35 -9.91 -0.61 10.78
N ARG A 36 -10.01 -0.22 12.06
CA ARG A 36 -11.31 0.06 12.67
C ARG A 36 -11.93 1.33 12.07
N PRO A 37 -13.26 1.36 11.86
CA PRO A 37 -13.93 2.58 11.45
C PRO A 37 -13.63 3.74 12.41
N ARG A 38 -13.33 4.93 11.86
CA ARG A 38 -13.06 6.16 12.62
C ARG A 38 -11.88 6.08 13.61
N LYS A 39 -10.91 5.18 13.38
CA LYS A 39 -9.64 5.10 14.13
C LYS A 39 -8.45 5.31 13.18
N PRO A 40 -8.09 6.57 12.88
CA PRO A 40 -7.02 6.88 11.90
C PRO A 40 -5.64 6.35 12.32
N ARG A 41 -5.40 6.16 13.62
CA ARG A 41 -4.11 5.67 14.14
C ARG A 41 -3.77 4.23 13.75
N ASP A 42 -4.77 3.40 13.44
CA ASP A 42 -4.57 1.99 13.08
C ASP A 42 -3.84 1.81 11.74
N LYS A 43 -3.81 2.86 10.90
CA LYS A 43 -3.16 2.87 9.58
C LYS A 43 -1.97 3.84 9.50
N SER A 44 -1.54 4.39 10.63
CA SER A 44 -0.51 5.44 10.68
C SER A 44 0.81 5.04 10.01
N LEU A 45 1.25 3.78 10.15
CA LEU A 45 2.46 3.28 9.50
C LEU A 45 2.33 3.24 7.97
N ALA A 46 1.21 2.76 7.46
CA ALA A 46 0.98 2.69 6.01
C ALA A 46 0.80 4.09 5.41
N GLU A 47 0.06 4.98 6.07
CA GLU A 47 -0.08 6.38 5.64
C GLU A 47 1.27 7.12 5.67
N GLY A 48 2.07 6.90 6.72
CA GLY A 48 3.44 7.42 6.80
C GLY A 48 4.34 6.91 5.68
N GLY A 49 4.28 5.61 5.38
CA GLY A 49 5.01 5.00 4.27
C GLY A 49 4.62 5.59 2.91
N VAL A 50 3.32 5.78 2.67
CA VAL A 50 2.82 6.44 1.44
C VAL A 50 3.38 7.86 1.33
N LEU A 51 3.32 8.65 2.41
CA LEU A 51 3.86 10.01 2.40
C LEU A 51 5.37 10.05 2.11
N ILE A 52 6.14 9.08 2.63
CA ILE A 52 7.57 8.96 2.33
C ILE A 52 7.77 8.68 0.84
N VAL A 53 7.06 7.69 0.29
CA VAL A 53 7.15 7.32 -1.13
C VAL A 53 6.73 8.49 -2.04
N GLU A 54 5.64 9.19 -1.72
CA GLU A 54 5.20 10.37 -2.48
C GLU A 54 6.29 11.46 -2.53
N ARG A 55 6.97 11.71 -1.41
CA ARG A 55 8.00 12.75 -1.31
C ARG A 55 9.33 12.33 -1.92
N GLN A 56 9.73 11.08 -1.75
CA GLN A 56 11.06 10.61 -2.16
C GLN A 56 11.07 10.09 -3.59
N ILE A 57 9.94 9.56 -4.09
CA ILE A 57 9.85 9.00 -5.44
C ILE A 57 9.05 9.95 -6.33
N LEU A 58 7.74 10.11 -6.08
CA LEU A 58 6.86 10.85 -7.01
C LEU A 58 7.29 12.31 -7.17
N ALA A 59 7.67 12.98 -6.08
CA ALA A 59 8.13 14.36 -6.17
C ALA A 59 9.42 14.49 -7.00
N ARG A 60 10.34 13.53 -6.95
CA ARG A 60 11.57 13.54 -7.78
C ARG A 60 11.26 13.29 -9.26
N LEU A 61 10.27 12.45 -9.55
CA LEU A 61 9.84 12.14 -10.91
C LEU A 61 8.95 13.22 -11.56
N ARG A 62 8.41 14.19 -10.80
CA ARG A 62 7.39 15.15 -11.27
C ARG A 62 7.73 15.98 -12.50
N HIS A 63 9.03 16.15 -12.79
CA HIS A 63 9.53 16.94 -13.93
C HIS A 63 10.19 16.07 -15.00
N SER A 64 10.15 14.75 -14.83
CA SER A 64 10.68 13.78 -15.79
C SER A 64 9.58 13.39 -16.77
N LYS A 65 9.93 13.26 -18.05
CA LYS A 65 9.05 12.72 -19.08
C LYS A 65 9.57 11.36 -19.50
N PHE A 66 8.69 10.37 -19.45
CA PHE A 66 8.99 9.00 -19.85
C PHE A 66 8.28 8.70 -21.16
N PHE A 67 8.94 7.97 -22.05
CA PHE A 67 8.39 7.59 -23.35
C PHE A 67 7.98 6.12 -23.40
N SER A 68 8.18 5.38 -22.31
CA SER A 68 7.68 4.02 -22.12
C SER A 68 7.39 3.71 -20.66
N LEU A 69 6.50 2.73 -20.43
CA LEU A 69 6.26 2.20 -19.08
C LEU A 69 7.51 1.51 -18.51
N TYR A 70 8.34 0.93 -19.36
CA TYR A 70 9.59 0.29 -18.94
C TYR A 70 10.55 1.31 -18.30
N GLU A 71 10.75 2.45 -18.97
CA GLU A 71 11.61 3.54 -18.51
C GLU A 71 11.11 4.11 -17.16
N LEU A 72 9.80 4.33 -17.05
CA LEU A 72 9.19 4.76 -15.79
C LEU A 72 9.41 3.74 -14.67
N ASN A 73 9.18 2.45 -14.94
CA ASN A 73 9.35 1.39 -13.94
C ASN A 73 10.80 1.27 -13.48
N GLN A 74 11.78 1.40 -14.39
CA GLN A 74 13.20 1.42 -14.02
C GLN A 74 13.52 2.58 -13.08
N ALA A 75 13.08 3.81 -13.43
CA ALA A 75 13.30 4.97 -12.56
C ALA A 75 12.65 4.82 -11.18
N ILE A 76 11.48 4.16 -11.08
CA ILE A 76 10.83 3.86 -9.80
C ILE A 76 11.66 2.83 -9.00
N VAL A 77 12.18 1.79 -9.64
CA VAL A 77 13.01 0.76 -8.99
C VAL A 77 14.27 1.41 -8.41
N ASP A 78 15.00 2.18 -9.21
CA ASP A 78 16.25 2.84 -8.77
C ASP A 78 16.00 3.74 -7.54
N LEU A 79 14.93 4.54 -7.56
CA LEU A 79 14.57 5.40 -6.43
C LEU A 79 14.06 4.63 -5.21
N THR A 80 13.46 3.46 -5.41
CA THR A 80 13.03 2.58 -4.32
C THR A 80 14.24 1.94 -3.65
N GLU A 81 15.25 1.53 -4.41
CA GLU A 81 16.52 1.03 -3.88
C GLU A 81 17.28 2.11 -3.11
N ASP A 82 17.37 3.34 -3.65
CA ASP A 82 17.92 4.50 -2.94
C ASP A 82 17.21 4.68 -1.59
N LEU A 83 15.87 4.76 -1.61
CA LEU A 83 15.06 4.94 -0.41
C LEU A 83 15.31 3.85 0.66
N ASN A 84 15.37 2.58 0.26
CA ASN A 84 15.60 1.47 1.17
C ASN A 84 17.03 1.40 1.71
N SER A 85 17.99 2.02 1.02
CA SER A 85 19.40 2.09 1.45
C SER A 85 19.69 3.22 2.44
N GLN A 86 18.75 4.14 2.65
CA GLN A 86 18.88 5.22 3.62
C GLN A 86 18.63 4.68 5.03
N ARG A 87 19.65 4.78 5.88
CA ARG A 87 19.68 4.17 7.23
C ARG A 87 19.22 5.13 8.32
#